data_AF-A6WVF3-F1
#
_entry.id   AF-A6WVF3-F1
#
_cell.length_a   1.000
_cell.length_b   1.000
_cell.length_c   1.000
_cell.angle_alpha   90.00
_cell.angle_beta   90.00
_cell.angle_gamma   90.00
#
_symmetry.space_group_name_H-M   'P 1'
#
loop_
_entity.id
_entity.type
_entity.pdbx_description
1 polymer ?
#
loop_
_entity_poly.entity_id
_entity_poly.type
_entity_poly.pdbx_seq_one_letter_code
_entity_poly.pdbx_strand_id
1 'polypeptide(L)'
;MLSMTPRQKEAYDFIRSFIDQKGYGPSYEEIQEALGLHSKSGVHRIIEGLEERDLIVRRPGIRRSIALKPAFNADYHLRRVLSALDGTQVSDHEHVLEAARFLQEAA
;
A
#
# COMPACT_ATOMS: atom_id res chain seq x y z
N MET A 1 16.32 5.40 11.90
CA MET A 1 15.45 4.99 10.77
C MET A 1 16.33 4.45 9.66
N LEU A 2 16.23 3.15 9.34
CA LEU A 2 17.00 2.57 8.23
C LEU A 2 16.36 2.99 6.90
N SER A 3 17.09 3.77 6.08
CA SER A 3 16.58 4.21 4.78
C SER A 3 16.22 3.01 3.92
N MET A 4 15.10 3.09 3.21
CA MET A 4 14.73 2.10 2.21
C MET A 4 15.78 2.04 1.10
N THR A 5 16.06 0.84 0.60
CA THR A 5 16.86 0.71 -0.61
C THR A 5 16.05 1.17 -1.83
N PRO A 6 16.69 1.56 -2.95
CA PRO A 6 15.97 1.95 -4.17
C PRO A 6 15.00 0.87 -4.66
N ARG A 7 15.38 -0.42 -4.56
CA ARG A 7 14.52 -1.55 -4.94
C ARG A 7 13.34 -1.77 -3.99
N GLN A 8 13.53 -1.53 -2.70
CA GLN A 8 12.40 -1.55 -1.75
C GLN A 8 11.42 -0.41 -2.06
N LYS A 9 11.93 0.78 -2.40
CA LYS A 9 11.08 1.91 -2.78
C LYS A 9 10.27 1.61 -4.04
N GLU A 10 10.92 1.08 -5.07
CA GLU A 10 10.27 0.67 -6.31
C GLU A 10 9.17 -0.37 -6.07
N ALA A 11 9.44 -1.39 -5.26
CA ALA A 11 8.42 -2.38 -4.89
C ALA A 11 7.25 -1.75 -4.13
N TYR A 12 7.52 -0.87 -3.17
CA TYR A 12 6.48 -0.19 -2.41
C TYR A 12 5.59 0.68 -3.31
N ASP A 13 6.20 1.47 -4.20
CA ASP A 13 5.49 2.33 -5.15
C ASP A 13 4.64 1.50 -6.13
N PHE A 14 5.16 0.37 -6.60
CA PHE A 14 4.42 -0.58 -7.41
C PHE A 14 3.22 -1.16 -6.63
N ILE A 15 3.44 -1.68 -5.42
CA ILE A 15 2.38 -2.27 -4.59
C ILE A 15 1.26 -1.25 -4.34
N ARG A 16 1.62 -0.01 -3.98
CA ARG A 16 0.65 1.08 -3.79
C ARG A 16 -0.16 1.32 -5.06
N SER A 17 0.52 1.56 -6.18
CA SER A 17 -0.15 1.85 -7.46
C SER A 17 -1.04 0.69 -7.91
N PHE A 18 -0.60 -0.54 -7.72
CA PHE A 18 -1.37 -1.74 -8.04
C PHE A 18 -2.65 -1.81 -7.22
N ILE A 19 -2.55 -1.60 -5.90
CA ILE A 19 -3.69 -1.58 -4.98
C ILE A 19 -4.64 -0.44 -5.33
N ASP A 20 -4.13 0.76 -5.60
CA ASP A 20 -4.94 1.93 -5.98
C ASP A 20 -5.78 1.65 -7.24
N GLN A 21 -5.20 0.95 -8.21
CA GLN A 21 -5.84 0.65 -9.50
C GLN A 21 -6.77 -0.57 -9.45
N LYS A 22 -6.41 -1.62 -8.69
CA LYS A 22 -7.10 -2.92 -8.72
C LYS A 22 -7.98 -3.18 -7.50
N GLY A 23 -7.75 -2.47 -6.39
CA GLY A 23 -8.46 -2.66 -5.14
C GLY A 23 -8.01 -3.86 -4.31
N TYR A 24 -6.92 -4.53 -4.68
CA TYR A 24 -6.36 -5.68 -3.97
C TYR A 24 -4.83 -5.77 -4.12
N GLY A 25 -4.16 -6.50 -3.22
CA GLY A 25 -2.71 -6.65 -3.21
C GLY A 25 -2.14 -7.40 -4.42
N PRO A 26 -0.91 -7.11 -4.88
CA PRO A 26 -0.26 -7.88 -5.94
C PRO A 26 0.15 -9.30 -5.48
N SER A 27 0.39 -10.19 -6.45
CA SER A 27 1.06 -11.48 -6.22
C SER A 27 2.59 -11.31 -6.26
N TYR A 28 3.31 -12.34 -5.80
CA TYR A 28 4.78 -12.35 -5.88
C TYR A 28 5.27 -12.37 -7.33
N GLU A 29 4.57 -13.07 -8.23
CA GLU A 29 4.88 -13.08 -9.67
C GLU A 29 4.70 -11.70 -10.31
N GLU A 30 3.62 -10.99 -9.98
CA GLU A 30 3.38 -9.64 -10.53
C GLU A 30 4.43 -8.64 -10.03
N ILE A 31 4.85 -8.73 -8.75
CA ILE A 31 5.96 -7.91 -8.24
C ILE A 31 7.26 -8.28 -8.94
N GLN A 32 7.51 -9.58 -9.14
CA GLN A 32 8.71 -10.05 -9.84
C GLN A 32 8.78 -9.48 -11.25
N GLU A 33 7.69 -9.56 -12.01
CA GLU A 33 7.58 -9.07 -13.38
C GLU A 33 7.74 -7.55 -13.44
N ALA A 34 7.03 -6.81 -12.57
CA ALA A 34 7.09 -5.35 -12.52
C ALA A 34 8.49 -4.81 -12.21
N LEU A 35 9.27 -5.51 -11.37
CA LEU A 35 10.62 -5.09 -10.98
C LEU A 35 11.72 -5.70 -11.84
N GLY A 36 11.38 -6.56 -12.82
CA GLY A 36 12.34 -7.27 -13.66
C GLY A 36 13.27 -8.20 -12.88
N LEU A 37 12.76 -8.83 -11.82
CA LEU A 37 13.55 -9.73 -10.97
C LEU A 37 13.60 -11.14 -11.57
N HIS A 38 14.76 -11.80 -11.44
CA HIS A 38 14.96 -13.15 -11.97
C HIS A 38 14.49 -14.27 -11.04
N SER A 39 14.08 -13.95 -9.79
CA SER A 39 13.67 -14.97 -8.82
C SER A 39 12.66 -14.47 -7.79
N LYS A 40 11.80 -15.40 -7.34
CA LYS A 40 10.88 -15.19 -6.23
C LYS A 40 11.60 -14.89 -4.91
N SER A 41 12.79 -15.45 -4.71
CA SER A 41 13.60 -15.20 -3.51
C SER A 41 13.99 -13.72 -3.37
N GLY A 42 14.26 -13.04 -4.49
CA GLY A 42 14.50 -11.59 -4.51
C GLY A 42 13.27 -10.80 -4.04
N VAL A 43 12.09 -11.18 -4.53
CA VAL A 43 10.81 -10.58 -4.10
C VAL A 43 10.58 -10.82 -2.60
N HIS A 44 10.80 -12.05 -2.11
CA HIS A 44 10.67 -12.38 -0.69
C HIS A 44 11.49 -11.46 0.21
N ARG A 45 12.78 -11.25 -0.10
CA ARG A 45 13.65 -10.36 0.68
C ARG A 45 13.20 -8.91 0.67
N ILE A 46 12.69 -8.43 -0.45
CA ILE A 46 12.15 -7.07 -0.55
C ILE A 46 10.90 -6.94 0.32
N ILE A 47 9.96 -7.87 0.19
CA ILE A 47 8.70 -7.88 0.94
C ILE A 47 8.94 -8.00 2.45
N GLU A 48 9.84 -8.88 2.88
CA GLU A 48 10.25 -9.00 4.28
C GLU A 48 10.82 -7.67 4.80
N GLY A 49 11.71 -7.03 4.05
CA GLY A 49 12.25 -5.73 4.45
C GLY A 49 11.19 -4.60 4.48
N LEU A 50 10.15 -4.66 3.66
CA LEU A 50 9.03 -3.71 3.73
C LEU A 50 8.14 -3.98 4.96
N GLU A 51 7.92 -5.25 5.31
CA GLU A 51 7.13 -5.66 6.48
C GLU A 51 7.85 -5.33 7.80
N GLU A 52 9.15 -5.58 7.89
CA GLU A 52 10.00 -5.18 9.04
C GLU A 52 10.00 -3.66 9.29
N ARG A 53 9.75 -2.88 8.24
CA ARG A 53 9.65 -1.42 8.29
C ARG A 53 8.23 -0.92 8.57
N ASP A 54 7.30 -1.83 8.82
CA ASP A 54 5.89 -1.52 9.08
C ASP A 54 5.20 -0.81 7.90
N LEU A 55 5.71 -0.99 6.68
CA LEU A 55 5.15 -0.38 5.46
C LEU A 55 4.05 -1.23 4.83
N ILE A 56 4.14 -2.56 5.01
CA ILE A 56 3.16 -3.52 4.52
C ILE A 56 2.90 -4.58 5.59
N VAL A 57 1.83 -5.36 5.38
CA VAL A 57 1.51 -6.56 6.13
C VAL A 57 1.17 -7.69 5.17
N ARG A 58 1.54 -8.92 5.56
CA ARG A 58 1.07 -10.15 4.90
C ARG A 58 0.05 -10.87 5.78
N ARG A 59 -1.12 -11.17 5.23
CA ARG A 59 -2.12 -12.04 5.89
C ARG A 59 -1.88 -13.53 5.57
N PRO A 60 -1.51 -14.38 6.54
CA PRO A 60 -1.29 -15.81 6.28
C PRO A 60 -2.55 -16.51 5.78
N GLY A 61 -2.40 -17.48 4.88
CA GLY A 61 -3.52 -18.30 4.39
C GLY A 61 -4.46 -17.63 3.40
N ILE A 62 -4.22 -16.37 3.03
CA ILE A 62 -5.04 -15.61 2.07
C ILE A 62 -4.28 -15.45 0.75
N ARG A 63 -4.94 -15.66 -0.39
CA ARG A 63 -4.37 -15.30 -1.69
C ARG A 63 -4.28 -13.78 -1.80
N ARG A 64 -3.18 -13.27 -2.35
CA ARG A 64 -2.97 -11.82 -2.53
C ARG A 64 -2.96 -11.06 -1.19
N SER A 65 -2.20 -11.61 -0.25
CA SER A 65 -2.20 -11.23 1.16
C SER A 65 -1.46 -9.94 1.50
N ILE A 66 -0.78 -9.31 0.55
CA ILE A 66 -0.01 -8.08 0.74
C ILE A 66 -0.97 -6.89 0.83
N ALA A 67 -0.88 -6.13 1.92
CA ALA A 67 -1.58 -4.87 2.10
C ALA A 67 -0.64 -3.80 2.66
N LEU A 68 -0.90 -2.52 2.38
CA LEU A 68 -0.15 -1.40 2.96
C LEU A 68 -0.54 -1.21 4.44
N LYS A 69 0.43 -0.92 5.31
CA LYS A 69 0.17 -0.67 6.75
C LYS A 69 -0.15 0.81 7.06
N PRO A 70 0.56 1.80 6.51
CA PRO A 70 0.27 3.21 6.81
C PRO A 70 -0.86 3.82 5.97
N ALA A 71 -1.34 3.11 4.94
CA ALA A 71 -2.19 3.69 3.89
C ALA A 71 -3.55 2.98 3.70
N PHE A 72 -4.03 2.29 4.73
CA PHE A 72 -5.44 1.87 4.83
C PHE A 72 -6.03 2.31 6.19
N ASN A 73 -5.58 3.46 6.66
CA ASN A 73 -6.30 4.24 7.65
C ASN A 73 -7.61 4.77 7.02
N ALA A 74 -8.58 5.09 7.85
CA ALA A 74 -9.91 5.49 7.40
C ALA A 74 -9.87 6.69 6.42
N ASP A 75 -8.87 7.57 6.54
CA ASP A 75 -8.64 8.66 5.60
C ASP A 75 -8.30 8.18 4.19
N TYR A 76 -7.46 7.16 4.00
CA TYR A 76 -7.20 6.63 2.65
C TYR A 76 -8.49 6.13 2.00
N HIS A 77 -9.30 5.36 2.75
CA HIS A 77 -10.59 4.87 2.24
C HIS A 77 -11.56 6.01 1.93
N LEU A 78 -11.58 7.06 2.76
CA LEU A 78 -12.42 8.22 2.55
C LEU A 78 -11.98 9.05 1.34
N ARG A 79 -10.67 9.26 1.14
CA ARG A 79 -10.12 9.87 -0.08
C ARG A 79 -10.59 9.12 -1.33
N ARG A 80 -10.59 7.78 -1.29
CA ARG A 80 -11.04 6.92 -2.41
C ARG A 80 -12.52 7.08 -2.72
N VAL A 81 -13.38 7.11 -1.68
CA VAL A 81 -14.82 7.34 -1.85
C VAL A 81 -15.08 8.71 -2.46
N LEU A 82 -14.43 9.76 -1.95
CA LEU A 82 -14.60 11.11 -2.48
C LEU A 82 -14.08 11.25 -3.91
N SER A 83 -12.87 10.74 -4.20
CA SER A 83 -12.31 10.67 -5.56
C SER A 83 -13.25 10.01 -6.57
N ALA A 84 -13.98 8.97 -6.16
CA ALA A 84 -14.96 8.30 -7.02
C ALA A 84 -16.24 9.12 -7.25
N LEU A 85 -16.58 10.02 -6.32
CA LEU A 85 -17.77 10.88 -6.39
C LEU A 85 -17.50 12.20 -7.12
N ASP A 86 -16.33 12.79 -6.92
CA ASP A 86 -15.95 14.10 -7.45
C ASP A 86 -15.08 14.03 -8.72
N GLY A 87 -14.59 12.84 -9.08
CA GLY A 87 -13.74 12.60 -10.25
C GLY A 87 -12.27 13.02 -10.09
N THR A 88 -11.83 13.36 -8.89
CA THR A 88 -10.45 13.76 -8.60
C THR A 88 -9.55 12.56 -8.34
N GLN A 89 -8.28 12.63 -8.77
CA GLN A 89 -7.36 11.48 -8.75
C GLN A 89 -6.89 11.08 -7.34
N VAL A 90 -6.79 12.06 -6.44
CA VAL A 90 -6.53 11.90 -5.00
C VAL A 90 -7.23 13.07 -4.31
N SER A 91 -8.43 12.86 -3.78
CA SER A 91 -9.22 13.93 -3.17
C SER A 91 -8.59 14.36 -1.84
N ASP A 92 -8.01 15.55 -1.79
CA ASP A 92 -7.49 16.19 -0.56
C ASP A 92 -8.56 17.02 0.15
N HIS A 93 -9.85 16.66 -0.02
CA HIS A 93 -10.96 17.36 0.60
C HIS A 93 -10.76 17.51 2.11
N GLU A 94 -11.00 18.72 2.61
CA GLU A 94 -10.88 19.09 4.03
C GLU A 94 -11.61 18.10 4.96
N HIS A 95 -12.76 17.60 4.51
CA HIS A 95 -13.57 16.61 5.23
C HIS A 95 -12.86 15.27 5.46
N VAL A 96 -11.91 14.89 4.60
CA VAL A 96 -11.07 13.70 4.81
C VAL A 96 -10.18 13.89 6.01
N LEU A 97 -9.50 15.04 6.07
CA LEU A 97 -8.58 15.37 7.15
C LEU A 97 -9.33 15.51 8.49
N GLU A 98 -10.54 16.06 8.44
CA GLU A 98 -11.41 16.18 9.61
C GLU A 98 -11.90 14.82 10.13
N ALA A 99 -12.35 13.93 9.25
CA ALA A 99 -12.73 12.57 9.62
C ALA A 99 -11.54 11.76 10.16
N ALA A 100 -10.34 11.95 9.59
CA ALA A 100 -9.12 11.32 10.08
C ALA A 100 -8.81 11.74 11.52
N ARG A 101 -8.88 13.05 11.82
CA ARG A 101 -8.68 13.61 13.15
C ARG A 101 -9.69 13.06 14.15
N PHE A 102 -10.98 13.07 13.79
CA PHE A 102 -12.05 12.54 14.63
C PHE A 102 -11.82 11.08 15.03
N LEU A 103 -11.41 10.23 14.08
CA LEU A 103 -11.16 8.81 14.36
C LEU A 103 -9.90 8.56 15.19
N GLN A 104 -8.92 9.46 15.17
CA GLN A 104 -7.74 9.38 16.03
C GLN A 104 -8.02 9.83 17.47
N GLU A 105 -8.92 10.80 17.66
CA GLU A 105 -9.32 11.30 18.98
C GLU A 105 -10.29 10.35 19.71
N ALA A 106 -10.99 9.49 18.97
CA ALA A 106 -11.97 8.54 19.51
C ALA A 106 -11.39 7.18 19.94
N ALA A 107 -10.08 6.96 19.78
CA ALA A 107 -9.36 5.72 20.07
C ALA A 107 -8.47 5.83 21.32
#